data_AF-A0AA45LDV9-F1
#
_entry.id   AF-A0AA45LDV9-F1
#
_cell.length_a   1.000
_cell.length_b   1.000
_cell.length_c   1.000
_cell.angle_alpha   90.00
_cell.angle_beta   90.00
_cell.angle_gamma   90.00
#
_symmetry.space_group_name_H-M   'P 1'
#
loop_
_entity.id
_entity.type
_entity.pdbx_description
1 polymer ?
#
loop_
_entity_poly.entity_id
_entity_poly.type
_entity_poly.pdbx_seq_one_letter_code
_entity_poly.pdbx_strand_id
1 'polypeptide(L)'
;MTGGVAVVHGEAELYDRTAHLFASAKTLSCAANELVTWVAAHRGGVMSRQRRRTGVRKLFRLGALLDPAWAGHVEAVLSAGARVRLSRHEVNETILLDDRVAILAGDRSRGPRGYTVVTEPQLLSGITSLFEAAWGSGDELSEHAGAMAELRAVAPGVADALNRGWTDDAAARELGMSVRTYRRRVADLMAALGASSRFQAGARARELGLL
;
A
#
# COMPACT_ATOMS: atom_id res chain seq x y z
N MET A 1 -19.70 -20.98 -11.86
CA MET A 1 -19.47 -19.64 -12.42
C MET A 1 -18.84 -19.84 -13.78
N THR A 2 -19.48 -19.37 -14.85
CA THR A 2 -18.82 -19.24 -16.15
C THR A 2 -17.66 -18.26 -16.01
N GLY A 3 -16.48 -18.60 -16.53
CA GLY A 3 -15.30 -17.74 -16.51
C GLY A 3 -15.57 -16.44 -17.27
N GLY A 4 -14.99 -15.34 -16.82
CA GLY A 4 -15.20 -14.04 -17.45
C GLY A 4 -14.29 -12.94 -16.93
N VAL A 5 -14.34 -11.82 -17.63
CA VAL A 5 -13.68 -10.56 -17.28
C VAL A 5 -14.75 -9.47 -17.32
N ALA A 6 -14.89 -8.72 -16.23
CA ALA A 6 -15.81 -7.60 -16.15
C ALA A 6 -15.04 -6.34 -15.72
N VAL A 7 -15.30 -5.22 -16.40
CA VAL A 7 -14.83 -3.91 -15.96
C VAL A 7 -15.95 -3.25 -15.16
N VAL A 8 -15.56 -2.61 -14.06
CA VAL A 8 -16.43 -1.93 -13.09
C VAL A 8 -15.90 -0.51 -12.90
N HIS A 9 -16.78 0.47 -12.79
CA HIS A 9 -16.38 1.88 -12.73
C HIS A 9 -16.71 2.48 -11.36
N GLY A 10 -15.66 2.86 -10.63
CA GLY A 10 -15.78 3.45 -9.30
C GLY A 10 -15.94 2.43 -8.18
N GLU A 11 -15.70 2.90 -6.97
CA GLU A 11 -15.63 2.05 -5.77
C GLU A 11 -17.00 1.56 -5.31
N ALA A 12 -18.06 2.37 -5.50
CA ALA A 12 -19.42 2.00 -5.12
C ALA A 12 -19.94 0.82 -5.95
N GLU A 13 -19.80 0.87 -7.28
CA GLU A 13 -20.21 -0.23 -8.15
C GLU A 13 -19.40 -1.50 -7.84
N LEU A 14 -18.10 -1.35 -7.60
CA LEU A 14 -17.25 -2.48 -7.22
C LEU A 14 -17.71 -3.11 -5.90
N TYR A 15 -18.02 -2.29 -4.90
CA TYR A 15 -18.54 -2.74 -3.63
C TYR A 15 -19.84 -3.54 -3.83
N ASP A 16 -20.83 -2.96 -4.50
CA ASP A 16 -22.13 -3.61 -4.72
C ASP A 16 -21.98 -4.95 -5.44
N ARG A 17 -21.08 -5.03 -6.42
CA ARG A 17 -20.87 -6.24 -7.22
C ARG A 17 -19.99 -7.29 -6.53
N THR A 18 -19.14 -6.92 -5.58
CA THR A 18 -18.12 -7.86 -5.04
C THR A 18 -18.20 -8.07 -3.54
N ALA A 19 -18.95 -7.28 -2.76
CA ALA A 19 -19.01 -7.38 -1.30
C ALA A 19 -19.36 -8.80 -0.80
N HIS A 20 -20.24 -9.50 -1.50
CA HIS A 20 -20.60 -10.88 -1.18
C HIS A 20 -19.42 -11.86 -1.35
N LEU A 21 -18.55 -11.65 -2.34
CA LEU A 21 -17.35 -12.45 -2.58
C LEU A 21 -16.37 -12.29 -1.44
N PHE A 22 -16.18 -11.04 -0.98
CA PHE A 22 -15.41 -10.79 0.23
C PHE A 22 -16.05 -11.53 1.40
N ALA A 23 -17.34 -11.35 1.68
CA ALA A 23 -17.98 -11.98 2.84
C ALA A 23 -17.83 -13.52 2.91
N SER A 24 -17.77 -14.20 1.77
CA SER A 24 -17.62 -15.66 1.71
C SER A 24 -16.19 -16.18 1.63
N ALA A 25 -15.21 -15.36 1.24
CA ALA A 25 -13.88 -15.84 0.91
C ALA A 25 -13.10 -16.35 2.14
N LYS A 26 -12.47 -17.52 2.00
CA LYS A 26 -11.66 -18.16 3.05
C LYS A 26 -10.25 -17.57 3.11
N THR A 27 -9.64 -17.37 1.95
CA THR A 27 -8.32 -16.76 1.79
C THR A 27 -8.44 -15.38 1.12
N LEU A 28 -7.49 -14.50 1.43
CA LEU A 28 -7.41 -13.19 0.81
C LEU A 28 -5.95 -12.80 0.68
N SER A 29 -5.52 -12.56 -0.55
CA SER A 29 -4.22 -11.96 -0.84
C SER A 29 -4.45 -10.56 -1.41
N CYS A 30 -3.70 -9.58 -0.95
CA CYS A 30 -3.82 -8.21 -1.44
C CYS A 30 -2.42 -7.60 -1.65
N ALA A 31 -2.20 -6.97 -2.79
CA ALA A 31 -1.06 -6.10 -3.06
C ALA A 31 -1.55 -4.66 -3.22
N ALA A 32 -0.90 -3.69 -2.60
CA ALA A 32 -1.25 -2.27 -2.72
C ALA A 32 -0.06 -1.35 -2.46
N ASN A 33 -0.05 -0.16 -3.09
CA ASN A 33 1.00 0.84 -2.85
C ASN A 33 0.74 1.69 -1.59
N GLU A 34 -0.50 1.76 -1.13
CA GLU A 34 -0.97 2.62 -0.05
C GLU A 34 -1.82 1.80 0.94
N LEU A 35 -2.02 2.32 2.15
CA LEU A 35 -2.91 1.73 3.16
C LEU A 35 -4.38 1.80 2.77
N VAL A 36 -4.76 2.86 2.05
CA VAL A 36 -6.12 3.05 1.56
C VAL A 36 -6.31 2.18 0.32
N THR A 37 -6.60 0.90 0.55
CA THR A 37 -7.29 0.10 -0.44
C THR A 37 -8.76 0.48 -0.41
N TRP A 38 -9.45 0.40 -1.54
CA TRP A 38 -10.89 0.71 -1.60
C TRP A 38 -11.71 -0.13 -0.58
N VAL A 39 -11.27 -1.36 -0.30
CA VAL A 39 -11.84 -2.26 0.73
C VAL A 39 -11.72 -1.64 2.13
N ALA A 40 -10.62 -0.96 2.42
CA ALA A 40 -10.39 -0.25 3.66
C ALA A 40 -11.03 1.15 3.69
N ALA A 41 -11.40 1.74 2.55
CA ALA A 41 -12.17 2.98 2.49
C ALA A 41 -13.66 2.76 2.84
N HIS A 42 -14.21 1.58 2.49
CA HIS A 42 -15.61 1.19 2.78
C HIS A 42 -15.76 0.50 4.15
N ARG A 43 -14.95 0.90 5.14
CA ARG A 43 -14.82 0.35 6.51
C ARG A 43 -16.15 0.14 7.26
N GLY A 44 -17.24 0.82 6.87
CA GLY A 44 -18.56 0.71 7.51
C GLY A 44 -19.28 -0.63 7.31
N GLY A 45 -18.91 -1.45 6.32
CA GLY A 45 -19.65 -2.68 5.99
C GLY A 45 -18.85 -3.99 6.00
N VAL A 46 -17.57 -3.96 5.61
CA VAL A 46 -16.81 -5.21 5.32
C VAL A 46 -16.10 -5.78 6.55
N MET A 47 -15.68 -4.95 7.50
CA MET A 47 -14.84 -5.39 8.62
C MET A 47 -15.62 -5.93 9.84
N SER A 48 -16.90 -5.61 9.99
CA SER A 48 -17.72 -6.10 11.12
C SER A 48 -18.06 -7.60 11.02
N ARG A 49 -17.70 -8.26 9.91
CA ARG A 49 -17.91 -9.69 9.67
C ARG A 49 -16.65 -10.44 9.27
N GLN A 50 -15.49 -10.03 9.80
CA GLN A 50 -14.26 -10.82 9.72
C GLN A 50 -14.38 -12.07 10.62
N ARG A 51 -15.26 -13.02 10.27
CA ARG A 51 -15.10 -14.41 10.74
C ARG A 51 -13.70 -14.86 10.34
N ARG A 52 -13.02 -15.59 11.22
CA ARG A 52 -11.64 -16.12 11.12
C ARG A 52 -11.28 -16.58 9.69
N ARG A 53 -10.86 -15.66 8.83
CA ARG A 53 -10.29 -16.00 7.52
C ARG A 53 -8.94 -16.65 7.76
N THR A 54 -8.68 -17.74 7.06
CA THR A 54 -7.40 -18.43 7.14
C THR A 54 -6.54 -17.97 5.97
N GLY A 55 -5.30 -17.57 6.23
CA GLY A 55 -4.35 -17.26 5.15
C GLY A 55 -4.54 -15.89 4.50
N VAL A 56 -4.83 -14.85 5.31
CA VAL A 56 -4.79 -13.47 4.83
C VAL A 56 -3.33 -13.05 4.59
N ARG A 57 -3.03 -12.51 3.41
CA ARG A 57 -1.71 -12.00 3.00
C ARG A 57 -1.84 -10.58 2.47
N LYS A 58 -0.98 -9.67 2.92
CA LYS A 58 -0.94 -8.29 2.45
C LYS A 58 0.48 -7.87 2.08
N LEU A 59 0.68 -7.52 0.82
CA LEU A 59 1.90 -6.93 0.30
C LEU A 59 1.68 -5.43 0.15
N PHE A 60 2.44 -4.64 0.88
CA PHE A 60 2.41 -3.18 0.76
C PHE A 60 3.69 -2.66 0.14
N ARG A 61 3.62 -1.56 -0.60
CA ARG A 61 4.85 -0.81 -0.92
C ARG A 61 5.45 -0.23 0.37
N LEU A 62 6.78 -0.18 0.45
CA LEU A 62 7.50 0.38 1.59
C LEU A 62 7.06 1.80 1.95
N GLY A 63 6.67 2.61 0.95
CA GLY A 63 6.14 3.96 1.16
C GLY A 63 4.84 4.03 1.98
N ALA A 64 4.03 2.96 2.02
CA ALA A 64 2.83 2.89 2.84
C ALA A 64 3.14 3.03 4.35
N LEU A 65 4.40 2.77 4.73
CA LEU A 65 4.82 2.97 6.10
C LEU A 65 4.81 4.46 6.48
N LEU A 66 4.98 5.39 5.55
CA LEU A 66 4.99 6.81 5.90
C LEU A 66 3.61 7.36 6.30
N ASP A 67 2.53 6.64 5.97
CA ASP A 67 1.17 7.04 6.33
C ASP A 67 0.97 6.99 7.87
N PRO A 68 0.49 8.07 8.51
CA PRO A 68 0.23 8.11 9.94
C PRO A 68 -0.72 7.01 10.44
N ALA A 69 -1.65 6.56 9.59
CA ALA A 69 -2.59 5.50 9.92
C ALA A 69 -1.96 4.09 9.89
N TRP A 70 -0.70 3.95 9.47
CA TRP A 70 -0.02 2.66 9.36
C TRP A 70 -0.01 1.89 10.67
N ALA A 71 0.39 2.54 11.77
CA ALA A 71 0.58 1.87 13.04
C ALA A 71 -0.68 1.13 13.51
N GLY A 72 -1.82 1.84 13.54
CA GLY A 72 -3.09 1.24 13.92
C GLY A 72 -3.61 0.23 12.90
N HIS A 73 -3.41 0.46 11.60
CA HIS A 73 -3.85 -0.49 10.57
C HIS A 73 -3.08 -1.81 10.64
N VAL A 74 -1.75 -1.73 10.73
CA VAL A 74 -0.90 -2.92 10.70
C VAL A 74 -1.10 -3.75 11.94
N GLU A 75 -1.25 -3.12 13.10
CA GLU A 75 -1.58 -3.81 14.35
C GLU A 75 -2.91 -4.57 14.21
N ALA A 76 -3.98 -3.90 13.77
CA ALA A 76 -5.29 -4.54 13.58
C ALA A 76 -5.24 -5.74 12.60
N VAL A 77 -4.47 -5.61 11.52
CA VAL A 77 -4.31 -6.67 10.51
C VAL A 77 -3.49 -7.85 11.05
N LEU A 78 -2.41 -7.59 11.79
CA LEU A 78 -1.59 -8.62 12.42
C LEU A 78 -2.36 -9.36 13.52
N SER A 79 -3.10 -8.64 14.38
CA SER A 79 -3.95 -9.24 15.42
C SER A 79 -5.06 -10.11 14.83
N ALA A 80 -5.50 -9.83 13.60
CA ALA A 80 -6.43 -10.68 12.85
C ALA A 80 -5.77 -11.91 12.20
N GLY A 81 -4.47 -12.14 12.41
CA GLY A 81 -3.73 -13.29 11.91
C GLY A 81 -3.25 -13.18 10.46
N ALA A 82 -3.23 -11.97 9.88
CA ALA A 82 -2.71 -11.77 8.54
C ALA A 82 -1.18 -11.76 8.52
N ARG A 83 -0.62 -12.21 7.40
CA ARG A 83 0.82 -12.04 7.09
C ARG A 83 1.00 -10.77 6.28
N VAL A 84 2.00 -9.97 6.64
CA VAL A 84 2.32 -8.70 5.98
C VAL A 84 3.74 -8.74 5.46
N ARG A 85 3.94 -8.32 4.21
CA ARG A 85 5.26 -8.14 3.58
C ARG A 85 5.35 -6.78 2.89
N LEU A 86 6.57 -6.32 2.66
CA LEU A 86 6.87 -5.02 2.09
C LEU A 86 7.61 -5.15 0.76
N SER A 87 7.09 -4.49 -0.28
CA SER A 87 7.73 -4.37 -1.59
C SER A 87 8.47 -3.04 -1.71
N ARG A 88 9.67 -3.06 -2.27
CA ARG A 88 10.42 -1.85 -2.65
C ARG A 88 9.94 -1.26 -3.98
N HIS A 89 9.23 -2.06 -4.76
CA HIS A 89 8.74 -1.71 -6.08
C HIS A 89 7.25 -1.36 -6.04
N GLU A 90 6.81 -0.56 -7.01
CA GLU A 90 5.39 -0.33 -7.22
C GLU A 90 4.70 -1.65 -7.58
N VAL A 91 3.53 -1.86 -7.00
CA VAL A 91 2.66 -2.99 -7.29
C VAL A 91 1.33 -2.46 -7.83
N ASN A 92 0.74 -3.16 -8.80
CA ASN A 92 -0.65 -2.86 -9.15
C ASN A 92 -1.55 -3.30 -7.99
N GLU A 93 -2.53 -2.47 -7.63
CA GLU A 93 -3.45 -2.84 -6.56
C GLU A 93 -4.29 -4.04 -7.00
N THR A 94 -4.04 -5.18 -6.35
CA THR A 94 -4.54 -6.49 -6.73
C THR A 94 -5.14 -7.15 -5.50
N ILE A 95 -6.31 -7.75 -5.64
CA ILE A 95 -6.94 -8.57 -4.60
C ILE A 95 -7.26 -9.94 -5.19
N LEU A 96 -6.83 -11.00 -4.53
CA LEU A 96 -7.14 -12.38 -4.87
C LEU A 96 -7.99 -12.99 -3.75
N LEU A 97 -9.09 -13.65 -4.14
CA LEU A 97 -10.02 -14.33 -3.24
C LEU A 97 -10.12 -15.80 -3.64
N ASP A 98 -9.79 -16.71 -2.71
CA ASP A 98 -9.90 -18.17 -2.85
C ASP A 98 -9.30 -18.76 -4.14
N ASP A 99 -8.31 -18.09 -4.76
CA ASP A 99 -7.75 -18.40 -6.09
C ASP A 99 -8.82 -18.52 -7.20
N ARG A 100 -9.95 -17.83 -7.02
CA ARG A 100 -11.14 -17.90 -7.90
C ARG A 100 -11.57 -16.55 -8.45
N VAL A 101 -11.12 -15.47 -7.82
CA VAL A 101 -11.45 -14.11 -8.23
C VAL A 101 -10.21 -13.25 -8.06
N ALA A 102 -9.88 -12.49 -9.10
CA ALA A 102 -8.93 -11.39 -9.01
C ALA A 102 -9.66 -10.07 -9.25
N ILE A 103 -9.33 -9.06 -8.46
CA ILE A 103 -9.78 -7.68 -8.66
C ILE A 103 -8.52 -6.85 -8.84
N LEU A 104 -8.38 -6.26 -10.02
CA LEU A 104 -7.26 -5.40 -10.40
C LEU A 104 -7.77 -3.97 -10.46
N ALA A 105 -7.11 -3.07 -9.76
CA ALA A 105 -7.46 -1.67 -9.83
C ALA A 105 -6.70 -0.96 -10.96
N GLY A 106 -7.43 -0.21 -11.76
CA GLY A 106 -6.88 0.64 -12.80
C GLY A 106 -6.19 1.89 -12.25
N ASP A 107 -5.67 2.67 -13.18
CA ASP A 107 -5.03 3.96 -12.90
C ASP A 107 -6.03 4.98 -12.34
N ARG A 108 -5.54 5.84 -11.44
CA ARG A 108 -6.27 6.98 -10.86
C ARG A 108 -6.19 8.23 -11.75
N SER A 109 -5.35 8.26 -12.79
CA SER A 109 -5.06 9.47 -13.58
C SER A 109 -6.17 9.92 -14.53
N ARG A 110 -7.19 9.08 -14.82
CA ARG A 110 -8.21 9.35 -15.84
C ARG A 110 -9.64 9.12 -15.33
N GLY A 111 -10.19 10.09 -14.59
CA GLY A 111 -11.58 10.05 -14.13
C GLY A 111 -11.85 9.00 -13.05
N PRO A 112 -13.11 8.50 -12.91
CA PRO A 112 -13.44 7.47 -11.93
C PRO A 112 -12.58 6.23 -12.14
N ARG A 113 -11.95 5.75 -11.07
CA ARG A 113 -11.05 4.59 -11.12
C ARG A 113 -11.79 3.36 -11.63
N GLY A 114 -11.26 2.72 -12.67
CA GLY A 114 -11.77 1.46 -13.19
C GLY A 114 -11.23 0.27 -12.41
N TYR A 115 -11.98 -0.83 -12.37
CA TYR A 115 -11.58 -2.09 -11.76
C TYR A 115 -11.90 -3.24 -12.70
N THR A 116 -10.98 -4.19 -12.80
CA THR A 116 -11.17 -5.41 -13.59
C THR A 116 -11.38 -6.57 -12.64
N VAL A 117 -12.57 -7.18 -12.70
CA VAL A 117 -12.90 -8.42 -11.98
C VAL A 117 -12.70 -9.58 -12.93
N VAL A 118 -11.82 -10.50 -12.56
CA VAL A 118 -11.43 -11.66 -13.36
C VAL A 118 -11.82 -12.94 -12.63
N THR A 119 -12.58 -13.80 -13.31
CA THR A 119 -12.92 -15.16 -12.85
C THR A 119 -12.49 -16.23 -13.85
N GLU A 120 -11.92 -15.84 -14.98
CA GLU A 120 -11.40 -16.74 -16.02
C GLU A 120 -10.16 -17.49 -15.50
N PRO A 121 -10.19 -18.84 -15.38
CA PRO A 121 -9.12 -19.62 -14.76
C PRO A 121 -7.72 -19.40 -15.32
N GLN A 122 -7.59 -19.24 -16.64
CA GLN A 122 -6.27 -19.04 -17.26
C GLN A 122 -5.65 -17.69 -16.87
N LEU A 123 -6.46 -16.63 -16.86
CA LEU A 123 -6.02 -15.30 -16.44
C LEU A 123 -5.74 -15.26 -14.94
N LEU A 124 -6.59 -15.91 -14.13
CA LEU A 124 -6.37 -16.05 -12.69
C LEU A 124 -5.02 -16.69 -12.39
N SER A 125 -4.67 -17.79 -13.05
CA SER A 125 -3.38 -18.48 -12.85
C SER A 125 -2.18 -17.55 -13.09
N GLY A 126 -2.24 -16.75 -14.16
CA GLY A 126 -1.20 -15.76 -14.47
C GLY A 126 -1.12 -14.64 -13.42
N ILE A 127 -2.26 -14.06 -13.02
CA ILE A 127 -2.31 -12.99 -12.01
C ILE A 127 -1.82 -13.52 -10.65
N THR A 128 -2.25 -14.70 -10.24
CA THR A 128 -1.80 -15.33 -9.00
C THR A 128 -0.29 -15.58 -9.03
N SER A 129 0.26 -16.03 -10.16
CA SER A 129 1.69 -16.25 -10.32
C SER A 129 2.49 -14.94 -10.16
N LEU A 130 2.01 -13.83 -10.72
CA LEU A 130 2.62 -12.50 -10.54
C LEU A 130 2.54 -12.04 -9.07
N PHE A 131 1.41 -12.28 -8.41
CA PHE A 131 1.28 -11.99 -6.98
C PHE A 131 2.26 -12.82 -6.15
N GLU A 132 2.38 -14.13 -6.38
CA GLU A 132 3.29 -14.99 -5.63
C GLU A 132 4.75 -14.61 -5.83
N ALA A 133 5.13 -14.19 -7.04
CA ALA A 133 6.47 -13.67 -7.31
C ALA A 133 6.75 -12.38 -6.52
N ALA A 134 5.82 -11.43 -6.53
CA ALA A 134 5.93 -10.19 -5.76
C ALA A 134 5.89 -10.43 -4.24
N TRP A 135 5.09 -11.40 -3.79
CA TRP A 135 5.01 -11.83 -2.41
C TRP A 135 6.33 -12.47 -1.93
N GLY A 136 6.90 -13.34 -2.77
CA GLY A 136 8.16 -14.04 -2.50
C GLY A 136 9.35 -13.10 -2.37
N SER A 137 9.38 -12.01 -3.15
CA SER A 137 10.44 -11.00 -3.11
C SER A 137 10.24 -9.90 -2.07
N GLY A 138 9.09 -9.87 -1.38
CA GLY A 138 8.81 -8.87 -0.35
C GLY A 138 9.55 -9.14 0.96
N ASP A 139 10.07 -8.07 1.55
CA ASP A 139 10.76 -8.06 2.84
C ASP A 139 9.75 -8.31 3.99
N GLU A 140 10.21 -8.93 5.09
CA GLU A 140 9.36 -9.06 6.28
C GLU A 140 9.15 -7.71 6.96
N LEU A 141 7.96 -7.49 7.54
CA LEU A 141 7.66 -6.24 8.24
C LEU A 141 8.62 -5.98 9.42
N SER A 142 9.03 -7.06 10.12
CA SER A 142 9.97 -7.03 11.25
C SER A 142 11.32 -6.41 10.89
N GLU A 143 11.80 -6.62 9.66
CA GLU A 143 13.08 -6.09 9.17
C GLU A 143 13.09 -4.56 9.06
N HIS A 144 11.90 -3.96 8.88
CA HIS A 144 11.75 -2.53 8.63
C HIS A 144 11.17 -1.75 9.81
N ALA A 145 10.63 -2.42 10.83
CA ALA A 145 9.88 -1.79 11.91
C ALA A 145 10.65 -0.67 12.63
N GLY A 146 11.92 -0.92 13.00
CA GLY A 146 12.76 0.04 13.71
C GLY A 146 13.19 1.23 12.85
N ALA A 147 13.80 0.95 11.68
CA ALA A 147 14.24 1.99 10.75
C ALA A 147 13.10 2.90 10.29
N MET A 148 11.89 2.34 10.15
CA MET A 148 10.73 3.10 9.70
C MET A 148 10.06 3.89 10.81
N ALA A 149 10.10 3.44 12.06
CA ALA A 149 9.68 4.27 13.19
C ALA A 149 10.54 5.54 13.28
N GLU A 150 11.86 5.40 13.11
CA GLU A 150 12.77 6.55 13.07
C GLU A 150 12.50 7.47 11.88
N LEU A 151 12.31 6.91 10.68
CA LEU A 151 12.05 7.72 9.49
C LEU A 151 10.71 8.46 9.59
N ARG A 152 9.64 7.82 10.06
CA ARG A 152 8.33 8.47 10.27
C ARG A 152 8.43 9.68 11.18
N ALA A 153 9.20 9.56 12.26
CA ALA A 153 9.33 10.64 13.24
C ALA A 153 9.96 11.90 12.63
N VAL A 154 10.86 11.75 11.66
CA VAL A 154 11.56 12.87 11.00
C VAL A 154 11.00 13.23 9.63
N ALA A 155 10.19 12.35 9.02
CA ALA A 155 9.70 12.50 7.64
C ALA A 155 8.94 13.82 7.41
N PRO A 156 8.04 14.29 8.29
CA PRO A 156 7.38 15.59 8.10
C PRO A 156 8.36 16.76 8.06
N GLY A 157 9.34 16.79 8.96
CA GLY A 157 10.35 17.85 9.00
C GLY A 157 11.28 17.82 7.79
N VAL A 158 11.68 16.62 7.34
CA VAL A 158 12.47 16.45 6.11
C VAL A 158 11.65 16.87 4.89
N ALA A 159 10.37 16.48 4.81
CA ALA A 159 9.48 16.86 3.72
C ALA A 159 9.26 18.37 3.65
N ASP A 160 9.04 19.03 4.79
CA ASP A 160 8.88 20.50 4.87
C ASP A 160 10.16 21.21 4.41
N ALA A 161 11.34 20.75 4.86
CA ALA A 161 12.62 21.30 4.41
C ALA A 161 12.81 21.17 2.89
N LEU A 162 12.43 20.02 2.29
CA LEU A 162 12.46 19.81 0.84
C LEU A 162 11.47 20.75 0.13
N ASN A 163 10.25 20.90 0.65
CA ASN A 163 9.22 21.77 0.08
C ASN A 163 9.61 23.26 0.14
N ARG A 164 10.35 23.67 1.18
CA ARG A 164 10.90 25.03 1.32
C ARG A 164 12.18 25.27 0.52
N GLY A 165 12.76 24.23 -0.08
CA GLY A 165 14.01 24.34 -0.84
C GLY A 165 15.23 24.63 0.05
N TRP A 166 15.22 24.18 1.30
CA TRP A 166 16.34 24.40 2.21
C TRP A 166 17.59 23.61 1.80
N THR A 167 18.76 24.16 2.11
CA THR A 167 20.02 23.41 1.99
C THR A 167 20.10 22.33 3.06
N ASP A 168 20.87 21.27 2.78
CA ASP A 168 21.07 20.17 3.74
C ASP A 168 21.61 20.69 5.10
N ASP A 169 22.48 21.70 5.10
CA ASP A 169 23.03 22.30 6.31
C ASP A 169 21.98 23.05 7.13
N ALA A 170 21.14 23.86 6.48
CA ALA A 170 20.08 24.61 7.15
C ALA A 170 19.03 23.67 7.75
N ALA A 171 18.63 22.65 7.00
CA ALA A 171 17.66 21.65 7.43
C ALA A 171 18.20 20.74 8.55
N ALA A 172 19.46 20.31 8.46
CA ALA A 172 20.10 19.51 9.49
C ALA A 172 20.16 20.27 10.82
N ARG A 173 20.50 21.57 10.78
CA ARG A 173 20.51 22.44 11.96
C ARG A 173 19.12 22.59 12.58
N GLU A 174 18.10 22.84 11.77
CA GLU A 174 16.71 22.98 12.26
C GLU A 174 16.21 21.70 12.94
N LEU A 175 16.49 20.54 12.32
CA LEU A 175 16.04 19.25 12.81
C LEU A 175 16.97 18.65 13.88
N GLY A 176 17.95 19.41 14.38
CA GLY A 176 18.83 19.00 15.47
C GLY A 176 19.71 17.78 15.17
N MET A 177 20.16 17.60 13.92
CA MET A 177 20.96 16.44 13.51
C MET A 177 22.18 16.81 12.66
N SER A 178 23.10 15.86 12.47
CA SER A 178 24.24 16.08 11.56
C SER A 178 23.81 16.11 10.10
N VAL A 179 24.55 16.83 9.25
CA VAL A 179 24.32 16.90 7.79
C VAL A 179 24.35 15.51 7.14
N ARG A 180 25.26 14.65 7.59
CA ARG A 180 25.34 13.25 7.15
C ARG A 180 24.07 12.49 7.48
N THR A 181 23.54 12.66 8.69
CA THR A 181 22.29 12.05 9.13
C THR A 181 21.12 12.57 8.29
N TYR A 182 21.02 13.88 8.09
CA TYR A 182 19.97 14.49 7.28
C TYR A 182 19.97 13.95 5.84
N ARG A 183 21.12 13.91 5.18
CA ARG A 183 21.26 13.35 3.82
C ARG A 183 20.81 11.89 3.74
N ARG A 184 21.13 11.09 4.75
CA ARG A 184 20.65 9.70 4.85
C ARG A 184 19.13 9.66 4.97
N ARG A 185 18.53 10.50 5.83
CA ARG A 185 17.05 10.57 5.96
C ARG A 185 16.35 11.04 4.69
N VAL A 186 16.94 11.98 3.95
CA VAL A 186 16.45 12.37 2.62
C VAL A 186 16.49 11.17 1.67
N ALA A 187 17.58 10.41 1.63
CA ALA A 187 17.69 9.23 0.78
C ALA A 187 16.68 8.14 1.16
N ASP A 188 16.52 7.87 2.47
CA ASP A 188 15.53 6.93 3.01
C ASP A 188 14.11 7.35 2.62
N LEU A 189 13.78 8.65 2.80
CA LEU A 189 12.48 9.21 2.43
C LEU A 189 12.22 9.12 0.92
N MET A 190 13.21 9.48 0.10
CA MET A 190 13.14 9.35 -1.35
C MET A 190 12.89 7.90 -1.77
N ALA A 191 13.60 6.93 -1.18
CA ALA A 191 13.43 5.52 -1.48
C ALA A 191 12.02 5.02 -1.09
N ALA A 192 11.55 5.37 0.11
CA ALA A 192 10.21 5.02 0.57
C ALA A 192 9.14 5.62 -0.37
N LEU A 193 9.26 6.90 -0.70
CA LEU A 193 8.38 7.60 -1.63
C LEU A 193 8.54 7.15 -3.09
N GLY A 194 9.62 6.45 -3.44
CA GLY A 194 9.95 6.07 -4.82
C GLY A 194 10.35 7.23 -5.71
N ALA A 195 10.84 8.29 -5.10
CA ALA A 195 11.25 9.50 -5.80
C ALA A 195 12.69 9.38 -6.28
N SER A 196 12.93 9.76 -7.54
CA SER A 196 14.26 9.85 -8.14
C SER A 196 14.91 11.23 -7.94
N SER A 197 14.14 12.21 -7.46
CA SER A 197 14.64 13.56 -7.15
C SER A 197 14.03 14.11 -5.85
N ARG A 198 14.73 15.07 -5.23
CA ARG A 198 14.25 15.81 -4.04
C ARG A 198 12.94 16.54 -4.32
N PHE A 199 12.79 17.10 -5.51
CA PHE A 199 11.56 17.76 -5.94
C PHE A 199 10.39 16.77 -6.00
N GLN A 200 10.59 15.62 -6.65
CA GLN A 200 9.57 14.56 -6.71
C GLN A 200 9.23 14.02 -5.31
N ALA A 201 10.20 13.92 -4.41
CA ALA A 201 9.96 13.54 -3.02
C ALA A 201 9.07 14.56 -2.30
N GLY A 202 9.33 15.86 -2.45
CA GLY A 202 8.46 16.91 -1.91
C GLY A 202 7.04 16.83 -2.44
N ALA A 203 6.86 16.60 -3.75
CA ALA A 203 5.54 16.45 -4.37
C ALA A 203 4.77 15.24 -3.82
N ARG A 204 5.40 14.05 -3.78
CA ARG A 204 4.79 12.83 -3.25
C ARG A 204 4.52 12.92 -1.75
N ALA A 205 5.37 13.61 -0.99
CA ALA A 205 5.14 13.85 0.43
C ALA A 205 3.87 14.68 0.67
N ARG A 206 3.57 15.67 -0.20
CA ARG A 206 2.31 16.42 -0.16
C ARG A 206 1.10 15.53 -0.44
N GLU A 207 1.17 14.67 -1.45
CA GLU A 207 0.09 13.75 -1.81
C GLU A 207 -0.27 12.79 -0.66
N LEU A 208 0.74 12.40 0.13
CA LEU A 208 0.59 11.53 1.30
C LEU A 208 0.26 12.28 2.60
N GLY A 209 0.08 13.61 2.56
CA GLY A 209 -0.26 14.40 3.75
C GLY A 209 0.87 14.50 4.78
N LEU A 210 2.13 14.42 4.35
CA LEU A 210 3.31 14.61 5.21
C LEU A 210 3.69 16.09 5.43
N LEU A 211 2.97 17.02 4.79
CA LEU A 211 3.15 18.48 4.85
C LEU A 211 1.94 19.16 5.48
#